data_AF-A0A1G5F7A1-F1
#
_entry.id   AF-A0A1G5F7A1-F1
#
_cell.length_a   1.000
_cell.length_b   1.000
_cell.length_c   1.000
_cell.angle_alpha   90.00
_cell.angle_beta   90.00
_cell.angle_gamma   90.00
#
_symmetry.space_group_name_H-M   'P 1'
#
loop_
_entity.id
_entity.type
_entity.pdbx_description
1 polymer ?
#
loop_
_entity_poly.entity_id
_entity_poly.type
_entity_poly.pdbx_seq_one_letter_code
_entity_poly.pdbx_strand_id
1 'polypeptide(L)'
;MRLYTIESENKLYVAVEGKDGRLVTLDSLGINVADMNEIIRRFDELRVLIAERLENDNPKEIGCEYSIKAPIPIPVQDIICLGVNYRAHIEETVDVLDFTKKTDAVYFSKRVNTANDPDGIIPAYDFVDSLDYEVELGVILKKDALNVPVEESADYILGYTIINDVSARNLQFKHQQWYRGKSLDGYTPMGPCIVTTDEIEDANDLDIRCYVNNEKR
;
A
#
# COMPACT_ATOMS: atom_id res chain seq x y z
N MET A 1 7.78 12.83 -4.53
CA MET A 1 6.35 13.15 -4.79
C MET A 1 5.39 12.20 -4.07
N ARG A 2 4.15 12.62 -3.83
CA ARG A 2 3.06 11.78 -3.29
C ARG A 2 1.96 11.57 -4.34
N LEU A 3 1.60 10.32 -4.61
CA LEU A 3 0.63 9.92 -5.64
C LEU A 3 -0.63 9.31 -5.00
N TYR A 4 -1.79 9.82 -5.40
CA TYR A 4 -3.09 9.47 -4.85
C TYR A 4 -3.97 8.88 -5.94
N THR A 5 -4.84 7.95 -5.55
CA THR A 5 -6.05 7.66 -6.32
C THR A 5 -7.22 8.32 -5.59
N ILE A 6 -8.01 9.09 -6.30
CA ILE A 6 -9.19 9.75 -5.76
C ILE A 6 -10.42 9.39 -6.59
N GLU A 7 -11.59 9.45 -5.97
CA GLU A 7 -12.86 9.36 -6.65
C GLU A 7 -13.61 10.68 -6.55
N SER A 8 -14.08 11.18 -7.69
CA SER A 8 -15.02 12.30 -7.76
C SER A 8 -16.04 12.04 -8.86
N GLU A 9 -17.32 12.37 -8.61
CA GLU A 9 -18.42 12.15 -9.55
C GLU A 9 -18.49 10.70 -10.12
N ASN A 10 -18.21 9.70 -9.27
CA ASN A 10 -18.12 8.27 -9.62
C ASN A 10 -17.06 7.92 -10.68
N LYS A 11 -15.99 8.72 -10.77
CA LYS A 11 -14.84 8.46 -11.62
C LYS A 11 -13.57 8.49 -10.79
N LEU A 12 -12.66 7.56 -11.11
CA LEU A 12 -11.34 7.51 -10.52
C LEU A 12 -10.37 8.40 -11.29
N TYR A 13 -9.55 9.11 -10.54
CA TYR A 13 -8.47 9.94 -11.06
C TYR A 13 -7.18 9.59 -10.32
N VAL A 14 -6.06 9.65 -11.04
CA VAL A 14 -4.75 9.74 -10.40
C VAL A 14 -4.45 11.20 -10.14
N ALA A 15 -4.02 11.50 -8.92
CA ALA A 15 -3.62 12.82 -8.50
C ALA A 15 -2.22 12.81 -7.88
N VAL A 16 -1.58 13.97 -7.88
CA VAL A 16 -0.29 14.23 -7.25
C VAL A 16 -0.43 15.40 -6.28
N GLU A 17 0.29 15.34 -5.17
CA GLU A 17 0.34 16.45 -4.21
C GLU A 17 1.27 17.56 -4.73
N GLY A 18 0.73 18.79 -4.81
CA GLY A 18 1.47 20.00 -5.13
C GLY A 18 2.27 20.54 -3.94
N LYS A 19 3.13 21.54 -4.17
CA LYS A 19 3.99 22.16 -3.14
C LYS A 19 3.20 22.83 -2.01
N ASP A 20 1.94 23.17 -2.24
CA ASP A 20 1.02 23.76 -1.26
C ASP A 20 0.18 22.71 -0.50
N GLY A 21 0.45 21.42 -0.73
CA GLY A 21 -0.28 20.30 -0.12
C GLY A 21 -1.63 19.99 -0.79
N ARG A 22 -1.99 20.67 -1.88
CA ARG A 22 -3.23 20.40 -2.61
C ARG A 22 -3.05 19.27 -3.61
N LEU A 23 -4.11 18.50 -3.83
CA LEU A 23 -4.12 17.46 -4.86
C LEU A 23 -4.47 18.04 -6.22
N VAL A 24 -3.69 17.64 -7.23
CA VAL A 24 -3.86 18.00 -8.63
C VAL A 24 -4.01 16.72 -9.44
N THR A 25 -5.08 16.59 -10.23
CA THR A 25 -5.26 15.41 -11.08
C THR A 25 -4.33 15.47 -12.29
N LEU A 26 -3.84 14.31 -12.71
CA LEU A 26 -2.89 14.24 -13.83
C LEU A 26 -3.51 14.67 -15.16
N ASP A 27 -4.80 14.41 -15.38
CA ASP A 27 -5.52 14.87 -16.57
C ASP A 27 -5.58 16.41 -16.65
N SER A 28 -5.69 17.10 -15.52
CA SER A 28 -5.63 18.57 -15.45
C SER A 28 -4.26 19.13 -15.85
N LEU A 29 -3.20 18.32 -15.69
CA LEU A 29 -1.84 18.60 -16.16
C LEU A 29 -1.62 18.18 -17.62
N GLY A 30 -2.66 17.69 -18.30
CA GLY A 30 -2.58 17.15 -19.66
C GLY A 30 -1.92 15.77 -19.75
N ILE A 31 -1.75 15.08 -18.62
CA ILE A 31 -1.15 13.75 -18.53
C ILE A 31 -2.28 12.73 -18.40
N ASN A 32 -2.61 12.07 -19.52
CA ASN A 32 -3.66 11.06 -19.54
C ASN A 32 -3.07 9.68 -19.19
N VAL A 33 -3.57 9.08 -18.12
CA VAL A 33 -3.29 7.70 -17.71
C VAL A 33 -4.60 7.01 -17.35
N ALA A 34 -4.66 5.70 -17.54
CA ALA A 34 -5.85 4.91 -17.21
C ALA A 34 -6.06 4.78 -15.69
N ASP A 35 -4.99 4.52 -14.95
CA ASP A 35 -5.01 4.27 -13.51
C ASP A 35 -3.60 4.39 -12.89
N MET A 36 -3.50 4.13 -11.58
CA MET A 36 -2.21 4.10 -10.87
C MET A 36 -1.27 3.02 -11.41
N ASN A 37 -1.78 1.88 -11.89
CA ASN A 37 -0.94 0.82 -12.43
C ASN A 37 -0.19 1.28 -13.70
N GLU A 38 -0.80 2.12 -14.53
CA GLU A 38 -0.11 2.72 -15.67
C GLU A 38 1.03 3.65 -15.23
N ILE A 39 0.79 4.46 -14.20
CA ILE A 39 1.82 5.33 -13.62
C ILE A 39 3.00 4.50 -13.11
N ILE A 40 2.72 3.43 -12.37
CA ILE A 40 3.74 2.54 -11.82
C ILE A 40 4.64 1.98 -12.94
N ARG A 41 4.05 1.48 -14.03
CA ARG A 41 4.78 0.93 -15.18
C ARG A 41 5.60 1.94 -15.96
N ARG A 42 5.18 3.22 -15.95
CA ARG A 42 5.79 4.31 -16.74
C ARG A 42 6.44 5.37 -15.85
N PHE A 43 6.74 5.03 -14.59
CA PHE A 43 7.06 6.01 -13.58
C PHE A 43 8.30 6.84 -13.93
N ASP A 44 9.37 6.22 -14.44
CA ASP A 44 10.60 6.93 -14.77
C ASP A 44 10.42 7.99 -15.88
N GLU A 45 9.50 7.74 -16.82
CA GLU A 45 9.11 8.70 -17.87
C GLU A 45 8.19 9.78 -17.30
N LEU A 46 7.11 9.37 -16.65
CA LEU A 46 6.03 10.27 -16.25
C LEU A 46 6.41 11.17 -15.06
N ARG A 47 7.32 10.74 -14.17
CA ARG A 47 7.75 11.56 -13.03
C ARG A 47 8.39 12.89 -13.44
N VAL A 48 9.15 12.89 -14.54
CA VAL A 48 9.80 14.10 -15.07
C VAL A 48 8.73 15.04 -15.61
N LEU A 49 7.82 14.51 -16.42
CA LEU A 49 6.72 15.29 -16.99
C LEU A 49 5.79 15.84 -15.90
N ILE A 50 5.45 15.05 -14.87
CA ILE A 50 4.65 15.51 -13.73
C ILE A 50 5.33 16.67 -13.02
N ALA A 51 6.62 16.55 -12.71
CA ALA A 51 7.38 17.61 -12.05
C ALA A 51 7.41 18.90 -12.89
N GLU A 52 7.72 18.78 -14.19
CA GLU A 52 7.73 19.93 -15.11
C GLU A 52 6.37 20.63 -15.18
N ARG A 53 5.27 19.86 -15.23
CA ARG A 53 3.91 20.41 -15.33
C ARG A 53 3.45 21.07 -14.05
N LEU A 54 3.78 20.49 -12.89
CA LEU A 54 3.49 21.10 -11.59
C LEU A 54 4.20 22.44 -11.37
N GLU A 55 5.36 22.66 -11.99
CA GLU A 55 6.10 23.92 -11.88
C GLU A 55 5.62 25.00 -12.86
N ASN A 56 5.16 24.61 -14.05
CA ASN A 56 4.87 25.53 -15.15
C ASN A 56 3.38 25.81 -15.37
N ASP A 57 2.50 24.85 -15.06
CA ASP A 57 1.07 24.99 -15.26
C ASP A 57 0.42 25.48 -13.96
N ASN A 58 -0.50 26.46 -14.05
CA ASN A 58 -1.40 26.84 -12.96
C ASN A 58 -2.48 25.74 -12.92
N PRO A 59 -2.29 24.67 -12.13
CA PRO A 59 -3.09 23.46 -12.30
C PRO A 59 -4.53 23.80 -11.94
N LYS A 60 -5.48 23.34 -12.75
CA LYS A 60 -6.88 23.52 -12.39
C LYS A 60 -7.15 22.65 -11.17
N GLU A 61 -7.49 23.30 -10.07
CA GLU A 61 -7.91 22.61 -8.86
C GLU A 61 -9.06 21.64 -9.16
N ILE A 62 -9.12 20.57 -8.37
CA ILE A 62 -10.28 19.71 -8.30
C ILE A 62 -11.41 20.54 -7.69
N GLY A 63 -12.26 21.11 -8.54
CA GLY A 63 -13.33 22.03 -8.14
C GLY A 63 -14.54 21.34 -7.49
N CYS A 64 -14.47 20.04 -7.24
CA CYS A 64 -15.54 19.20 -6.73
C CYS A 64 -15.09 18.39 -5.51
N GLU A 65 -16.05 17.94 -4.70
CA GLU A 65 -15.79 17.01 -3.61
C GLU A 65 -15.19 15.71 -4.14
N TYR A 66 -14.21 15.16 -3.42
CA TYR A 66 -13.58 13.89 -3.74
C TYR A 66 -13.35 13.07 -2.47
N SER A 67 -13.21 11.76 -2.65
CA SER A 67 -12.76 10.85 -1.60
C SER A 67 -11.41 10.24 -1.98
N ILE A 68 -10.55 10.03 -0.98
CA ILE A 68 -9.28 9.32 -1.19
C ILE A 68 -9.59 7.83 -1.22
N LYS A 69 -9.04 7.15 -2.22
CA LYS A 69 -9.13 5.70 -2.40
C LYS A 69 -7.82 5.03 -2.05
N ALA A 70 -7.83 3.71 -1.97
CA ALA A 70 -6.58 2.95 -1.99
C ALA A 70 -5.75 3.41 -3.20
N PRO A 71 -4.44 3.70 -3.05
CA PRO A 71 -3.65 4.23 -4.15
C PRO A 71 -3.58 3.26 -5.33
N ILE A 72 -3.64 1.95 -5.08
CA ILE A 72 -3.79 0.91 -6.11
C ILE A 72 -5.09 0.15 -5.81
N PRO A 73 -6.26 0.63 -6.25
CA PRO A 73 -7.54 0.00 -5.91
C PRO A 73 -7.62 -1.45 -6.38
N ILE A 74 -7.06 -1.73 -7.57
CA ILE A 74 -7.03 -3.07 -8.16
C ILE A 74 -5.57 -3.36 -8.54
N PRO A 75 -4.80 -4.03 -7.66
CA PRO A 75 -3.46 -4.47 -7.99
C PRO A 75 -3.48 -5.46 -9.17
N VAL A 76 -2.49 -5.38 -10.05
CA VAL A 76 -2.36 -6.29 -11.21
C VAL A 76 -1.92 -7.70 -10.83
N GLN A 77 -1.37 -7.88 -9.64
CA GLN A 77 -0.85 -9.13 -9.09
C GLN A 77 -1.27 -9.26 -7.62
N ASP A 78 -1.21 -10.48 -7.08
CA ASP A 78 -1.34 -10.71 -5.65
C ASP A 78 -0.26 -9.95 -4.88
N ILE A 79 -0.60 -9.51 -3.66
CA ILE A 79 0.36 -8.85 -2.78
C ILE A 79 1.20 -9.92 -2.09
N ILE A 80 2.52 -9.83 -2.22
CA ILE A 80 3.47 -10.68 -1.50
C ILE A 80 3.67 -10.08 -0.11
N CYS A 81 3.47 -10.90 0.92
CA CYS A 81 3.57 -10.50 2.31
C CYS A 81 4.69 -11.26 3.02
N LEU A 82 5.28 -10.60 4.00
CA LEU A 82 6.32 -11.15 4.87
C LEU A 82 5.73 -11.43 6.25
N GLY A 83 5.80 -12.68 6.68
CA GLY A 83 5.48 -13.05 8.05
C GLY A 83 6.69 -12.87 8.95
N VAL A 84 6.45 -12.39 10.16
CA VAL A 84 7.42 -12.48 11.27
C VAL A 84 8.73 -11.72 10.96
N ASN A 85 8.59 -10.50 10.44
CA ASN A 85 9.72 -9.68 9.98
C ASN A 85 10.14 -8.58 10.98
N TYR A 86 9.51 -8.52 12.15
CA TYR A 86 9.90 -7.65 13.26
C TYR A 86 10.28 -8.49 14.48
N ARG A 87 11.38 -8.13 15.15
CA ARG A 87 11.83 -8.82 16.38
C ARG A 87 10.76 -8.79 17.48
N ALA A 88 10.09 -7.66 17.65
CA ALA A 88 8.99 -7.54 18.60
C ALA A 88 7.84 -8.53 18.30
N HIS A 89 7.49 -8.68 17.02
CA HIS A 89 6.45 -9.62 16.61
C HIS A 89 6.87 -11.10 16.75
N ILE A 90 8.16 -11.41 16.60
CA ILE A 90 8.69 -12.74 16.92
C ILE A 90 8.39 -13.08 18.38
N GLU A 91 8.69 -12.18 19.31
CA GLU A 91 8.52 -12.39 20.75
C GLU A 91 7.05 -12.63 21.14
N GLU A 92 6.11 -11.94 20.50
CA GLU A 92 4.66 -12.13 20.72
C GLU A 92 4.14 -13.47 20.18
N THR A 93 4.73 -13.98 19.11
CA THR A 93 4.21 -15.15 18.39
C THR A 93 4.81 -16.47 18.88
N VAL A 94 5.86 -16.45 19.71
CA VAL A 94 6.59 -17.65 20.16
C VAL A 94 5.68 -18.72 20.76
N ASP A 95 4.64 -18.31 21.50
CA ASP A 95 3.71 -19.24 22.14
C ASP A 95 2.74 -19.91 21.16
N VAL A 96 2.57 -19.34 19.97
CA VAL A 96 1.64 -19.82 18.94
C VAL A 96 2.39 -20.59 17.84
N LEU A 97 3.54 -20.09 17.41
CA LEU A 97 4.39 -20.68 16.38
C LEU A 97 5.87 -20.39 16.73
N ASP A 98 6.68 -21.44 16.89
CA ASP A 98 8.11 -21.29 17.17
C ASP A 98 8.87 -20.86 15.90
N PHE A 99 9.03 -19.55 15.74
CA PHE A 99 9.85 -18.94 14.70
C PHE A 99 11.31 -18.70 15.14
N THR A 100 11.68 -19.02 16.38
CA THR A 100 12.99 -18.70 16.95
C THR A 100 14.15 -19.42 16.24
N LYS A 101 13.84 -20.49 15.50
CA LYS A 101 14.81 -21.30 14.74
C LYS A 101 14.77 -21.05 13.23
N LYS A 102 13.87 -20.22 12.71
CA LYS A 102 13.79 -19.94 11.27
C LYS A 102 14.72 -18.78 10.93
N THR A 103 15.69 -19.04 10.06
CA THR A 103 16.59 -18.02 9.50
C THR A 103 16.04 -17.37 8.24
N ASP A 104 15.08 -18.03 7.58
CA ASP A 104 14.52 -17.58 6.30
C ASP A 104 13.19 -16.85 6.50
N ALA A 105 12.98 -15.81 5.70
CA ALA A 105 11.74 -15.05 5.67
C ALA A 105 10.55 -15.95 5.26
N VAL A 106 9.41 -15.77 5.92
CA VAL A 106 8.17 -16.49 5.59
C VAL A 106 7.38 -15.66 4.59
N TYR A 107 7.23 -16.17 3.37
CA TYR A 107 6.42 -15.53 2.35
C TYR A 107 5.02 -16.15 2.29
N PHE A 108 4.03 -15.29 2.11
CA PHE A 108 2.67 -15.68 1.74
C PHE A 108 2.09 -14.60 0.82
N SER A 109 0.87 -14.82 0.33
CA SER A 109 0.18 -13.82 -0.48
C SER A 109 -1.18 -13.45 0.07
N LYS A 110 -1.60 -12.23 -0.25
CA LYS A 110 -2.97 -11.76 -0.16
C LYS A 110 -3.53 -11.61 -1.56
N ARG A 111 -4.66 -12.27 -1.83
CA ARG A 111 -5.45 -11.96 -3.02
C ARG A 111 -6.23 -10.68 -2.77
N VAL A 112 -6.14 -9.74 -3.70
CA VAL A 112 -6.84 -8.46 -3.64
C VAL A 112 -7.65 -8.26 -4.91
N ASN A 113 -8.97 -8.44 -4.81
CA ASN A 113 -9.87 -8.07 -5.92
C ASN A 113 -10.10 -6.55 -5.95
N THR A 114 -10.28 -5.95 -4.77
CA THR A 114 -10.32 -4.51 -4.57
C THR A 114 -9.71 -4.22 -3.19
N ALA A 115 -8.71 -3.35 -3.14
CA ALA A 115 -8.12 -2.89 -1.88
C ALA A 115 -9.14 -2.04 -1.13
N ASN A 116 -9.16 -2.16 0.20
CA ASN A 116 -10.03 -1.32 1.02
C ASN A 116 -9.44 0.09 1.08
N ASP A 117 -10.30 1.10 0.99
CA ASP A 117 -9.89 2.50 1.07
C ASP A 117 -9.28 2.81 2.45
N PRO A 118 -8.40 3.82 2.57
CA PRO A 118 -7.74 4.16 3.84
C PRO A 118 -8.74 4.48 4.97
N ASP A 119 -9.86 5.13 4.64
CA ASP A 119 -10.96 5.43 5.56
C ASP A 119 -12.13 4.43 5.42
N GLY A 120 -11.93 3.32 4.71
CA GLY A 120 -12.94 2.31 4.43
C GLY A 120 -13.24 1.43 5.65
N ILE A 121 -14.48 0.93 5.71
CA ILE A 121 -14.89 -0.01 6.76
C ILE A 121 -14.28 -1.39 6.48
N ILE A 122 -13.50 -1.92 7.43
CA ILE A 122 -13.06 -3.31 7.42
C ILE A 122 -14.27 -4.21 7.78
N PRO A 123 -14.70 -5.14 6.92
CA PRO A 123 -15.86 -5.98 7.20
C PRO A 123 -15.62 -6.94 8.37
N ALA A 124 -16.57 -6.98 9.32
CA ALA A 124 -16.63 -8.01 10.35
C ALA A 124 -17.59 -9.12 9.89
N TYR A 125 -17.08 -10.10 9.16
CA TYR A 125 -17.89 -11.22 8.67
C TYR A 125 -18.34 -12.15 9.80
N ASP A 126 -19.59 -12.64 9.78
CA ASP A 126 -20.17 -13.50 10.83
C ASP A 126 -19.36 -14.77 11.15
N PHE A 127 -18.59 -15.28 10.18
CA PHE A 127 -17.75 -16.48 10.34
C PHE A 127 -16.32 -16.17 10.85
N VAL A 128 -16.01 -14.90 11.13
CA VAL A 128 -14.73 -14.45 11.68
C VAL A 128 -14.94 -14.05 13.14
N ASP A 129 -14.41 -14.87 14.04
CA ASP A 129 -14.52 -14.68 15.50
C ASP A 129 -13.25 -14.06 16.13
N SER A 130 -12.22 -13.85 15.31
CA SER A 130 -10.88 -13.42 15.74
C SER A 130 -10.26 -12.56 14.63
N LEU A 131 -10.82 -11.37 14.48
CA LEU A 131 -10.33 -10.32 13.59
C LEU A 131 -9.13 -9.63 14.23
N ASP A 132 -8.07 -9.45 13.47
CA ASP A 132 -6.81 -8.88 13.95
C ASP A 132 -6.22 -7.90 12.94
N TYR A 133 -5.47 -6.92 13.43
CA TYR A 133 -4.83 -5.86 12.64
C TYR A 133 -3.32 -6.07 12.65
N GLU A 134 -2.66 -5.73 11.55
CA GLU A 134 -1.20 -5.77 11.41
C GLU A 134 -0.79 -4.56 10.55
N VAL A 135 -0.29 -3.50 11.17
CA VAL A 135 0.17 -2.31 10.41
C VAL A 135 1.51 -2.63 9.76
N GLU A 136 1.61 -2.41 8.46
CA GLU A 136 2.77 -2.80 7.65
C GLU A 136 3.17 -1.70 6.66
N LEU A 137 4.46 -1.64 6.37
CA LEU A 137 5.00 -0.82 5.28
C LEU A 137 4.84 -1.58 3.96
N GLY A 138 4.01 -1.06 3.05
CA GLY A 138 3.91 -1.56 1.68
C GLY A 138 5.02 -1.00 0.81
N VAL A 139 5.71 -1.87 0.08
CA VAL A 139 6.74 -1.50 -0.91
C VAL A 139 6.18 -1.66 -2.31
N ILE A 140 6.21 -0.59 -3.12
CA ILE A 140 5.69 -0.59 -4.48
C ILE A 140 6.85 -0.72 -5.46
N LEU A 141 6.85 -1.77 -6.27
CA LEU A 141 7.85 -1.97 -7.33
C LEU A 141 7.44 -1.23 -8.60
N LYS A 142 8.39 -0.56 -9.27
CA LYS A 142 8.15 0.12 -10.57
C LYS A 142 8.46 -0.74 -11.79
N LYS A 143 9.17 -1.86 -11.62
CA LYS A 143 9.60 -2.74 -12.71
C LYS A 143 9.79 -4.17 -12.22
N ASP A 144 9.74 -5.12 -13.14
CA ASP A 144 9.95 -6.54 -12.85
C ASP A 144 11.34 -6.77 -12.24
N ALA A 145 11.40 -7.63 -11.23
CA ALA A 145 12.62 -7.98 -10.50
C ALA A 145 12.89 -9.48 -10.58
N LEU A 146 14.09 -9.86 -11.01
CA LEU A 146 14.55 -11.25 -11.02
C LEU A 146 16.05 -11.30 -10.68
N ASN A 147 16.42 -12.02 -9.63
CA ASN A 147 17.82 -12.14 -9.16
C ASN A 147 18.53 -10.79 -9.00
N VAL A 148 17.81 -9.79 -8.51
CA VAL A 148 18.33 -8.44 -8.31
C VAL A 148 19.36 -8.44 -7.17
N PRO A 149 20.59 -7.94 -7.39
CA PRO A 149 21.56 -7.74 -6.33
C PRO A 149 21.01 -6.81 -5.25
N VAL A 150 21.36 -7.05 -3.98
CA VAL A 150 20.82 -6.26 -2.85
C VAL A 150 21.13 -4.77 -3.01
N GLU A 151 22.33 -4.46 -3.48
CA GLU A 151 22.81 -3.11 -3.75
C GLU A 151 22.06 -2.37 -4.87
N GLU A 152 21.38 -3.11 -5.77
CA GLU A 152 20.58 -2.54 -6.86
C GLU A 152 19.08 -2.49 -6.51
N SER A 153 18.66 -3.09 -5.39
CA SER A 153 17.24 -3.26 -5.05
C SER A 153 16.47 -1.93 -4.96
N ALA A 154 17.12 -0.87 -4.47
CA ALA A 154 16.51 0.46 -4.37
C ALA A 154 16.04 1.00 -5.74
N ASP A 155 16.71 0.65 -6.84
CA ASP A 155 16.34 1.10 -8.19
C ASP A 155 15.07 0.43 -8.74
N TYR A 156 14.56 -0.59 -8.04
CA TYR A 156 13.31 -1.29 -8.39
C TYR A 156 12.11 -0.76 -7.60
N ILE A 157 12.35 0.03 -6.56
CA ILE A 157 11.31 0.58 -5.71
C ILE A 157 10.84 1.92 -6.30
N LEU A 158 9.53 2.02 -6.53
CA LEU A 158 8.85 3.27 -6.85
C LEU A 158 8.71 4.14 -5.61
N GLY A 159 8.27 3.52 -4.52
CA GLY A 159 7.86 4.18 -3.31
C GLY A 159 7.18 3.23 -2.35
N TYR A 160 6.51 3.82 -1.36
CA TYR A 160 5.95 3.13 -0.22
C TYR A 160 4.52 3.58 0.07
N THR A 161 3.75 2.73 0.71
CA THR A 161 2.40 3.05 1.22
C THR A 161 2.19 2.36 2.56
N ILE A 162 1.11 2.67 3.27
CA ILE A 162 0.74 1.95 4.49
C ILE A 162 -0.26 0.85 4.08
N ILE A 163 -0.09 -0.33 4.65
CA ILE A 163 -1.02 -1.46 4.50
C ILE A 163 -1.43 -1.92 5.90
N ASN A 164 -2.68 -2.34 6.05
CA ASN A 164 -3.09 -3.16 7.18
C ASN A 164 -3.29 -4.61 6.70
N ASP A 165 -2.44 -5.54 7.15
CA ASP A 165 -2.58 -6.97 6.87
C ASP A 165 -3.62 -7.61 7.81
N VAL A 166 -4.87 -7.18 7.61
CA VAL A 166 -6.00 -7.65 8.41
C VAL A 166 -6.12 -9.17 8.29
N SER A 167 -6.31 -9.81 9.43
CA SER A 167 -6.25 -11.26 9.58
C SER A 167 -7.49 -11.81 10.27
N ALA A 168 -8.12 -12.84 9.70
CA ALA A 168 -9.09 -13.69 10.38
C ALA A 168 -8.34 -14.89 10.98
N ARG A 169 -7.92 -14.81 12.26
CA ARG A 169 -7.03 -15.79 12.89
C ARG A 169 -7.64 -17.19 12.94
N ASN A 170 -8.93 -17.31 13.21
CA ASN A 170 -9.65 -18.59 13.18
C ASN A 170 -9.65 -19.25 11.81
N LEU A 171 -9.54 -18.49 10.71
CA LEU A 171 -9.42 -19.04 9.37
C LEU A 171 -7.96 -19.29 8.99
N GLN A 172 -7.04 -18.41 9.42
CA GLN A 172 -5.60 -18.52 9.18
C GLN A 172 -5.06 -19.85 9.73
N PHE A 173 -5.44 -20.24 10.94
CA PHE A 173 -4.92 -21.44 11.60
C PHE A 173 -5.69 -22.73 11.28
N LYS A 174 -6.79 -22.66 10.51
CA LYS A 174 -7.53 -23.86 10.05
C LYS A 174 -6.79 -24.63 8.96
N HIS A 175 -5.77 -24.02 8.35
CA HIS A 175 -5.02 -24.59 7.23
C HIS A 175 -3.52 -24.39 7.46
N GLN A 176 -2.68 -25.17 6.77
CA GLN A 176 -1.23 -24.91 6.78
C GLN A 176 -0.86 -23.63 6.01
N GLN A 177 -1.75 -23.14 5.15
CA GLN A 177 -1.59 -21.94 4.33
C GLN A 177 -2.39 -20.78 4.94
N TRP A 178 -1.77 -19.61 5.06
CA TRP A 178 -2.42 -18.43 5.66
C TRP A 178 -3.40 -17.72 4.72
N TYR A 179 -3.35 -18.04 3.42
CA TYR A 179 -4.09 -17.39 2.34
C TYR A 179 -5.55 -17.07 2.68
N ARG A 180 -6.31 -18.05 3.19
CA ARG A 180 -7.74 -17.86 3.47
C ARG A 180 -8.00 -16.85 4.60
N GLY A 181 -7.19 -16.88 5.66
CA GLY A 181 -7.32 -15.93 6.76
C GLY A 181 -6.81 -14.53 6.43
N LYS A 182 -5.95 -14.43 5.41
CA LYS A 182 -5.30 -13.20 4.95
C LYS A 182 -5.96 -12.56 3.73
N SER A 183 -6.86 -13.24 3.01
CA SER A 183 -7.36 -12.78 1.69
C SER A 183 -8.88 -12.62 1.60
N LEU A 184 -9.56 -12.30 2.71
CA LEU A 184 -10.98 -11.92 2.63
C LEU A 184 -11.14 -10.54 1.98
N ASP A 185 -12.28 -10.31 1.32
CA ASP A 185 -12.56 -9.00 0.74
C ASP A 185 -12.56 -7.91 1.85
N GLY A 186 -11.97 -6.75 1.56
CA GLY A 186 -11.81 -5.67 2.53
C GLY A 186 -10.65 -5.83 3.53
N TYR A 187 -9.92 -6.96 3.53
CA TYR A 187 -8.83 -7.22 4.50
C TYR A 187 -7.46 -6.69 4.03
N THR A 188 -7.46 -5.83 3.02
CA THR A 188 -6.26 -5.10 2.58
C THR A 188 -6.56 -3.61 2.50
N PRO A 189 -6.79 -2.91 3.63
CA PRO A 189 -6.70 -1.45 3.66
C PRO A 189 -5.31 -1.00 3.20
N MET A 190 -5.28 -0.06 2.27
CA MET A 190 -4.05 0.46 1.68
C MET A 190 -4.16 1.97 1.50
N GLY A 191 -3.09 2.71 1.79
CA GLY A 191 -3.00 4.14 1.47
C GLY A 191 -2.51 5.01 2.63
N PRO A 192 -2.85 6.31 2.65
CA PRO A 192 -3.74 7.01 1.70
C PRO A 192 -3.13 7.28 0.32
N CYS A 193 -1.80 7.17 0.19
CA CYS A 193 -1.08 7.48 -1.05
C CYS A 193 0.15 6.59 -1.21
N ILE A 194 0.81 6.70 -2.36
CA ILE A 194 2.18 6.23 -2.55
C ILE A 194 3.12 7.41 -2.36
N VAL A 195 4.08 7.26 -1.47
CA VAL A 195 5.17 8.21 -1.25
C VAL A 195 6.40 7.69 -1.99
N THR A 196 6.92 8.45 -2.95
CA THR A 196 8.06 8.00 -3.76
C THR A 196 9.37 8.02 -2.97
N THR A 197 10.35 7.23 -3.40
CA THR A 197 11.61 7.02 -2.66
C THR A 197 12.38 8.31 -2.37
N ASP A 198 12.27 9.33 -3.22
CA ASP A 198 12.89 10.66 -3.03
C ASP A 198 12.32 11.50 -1.89
N GLU A 199 11.15 11.13 -1.33
CA GLU A 199 10.53 11.83 -0.19
C GLU A 199 10.88 11.21 1.17
N ILE A 200 11.59 10.07 1.17
CA ILE A 200 11.94 9.33 2.38
C ILE A 200 13.46 9.23 2.46
N GLU A 201 14.01 9.79 3.54
CA GLU A 201 15.47 9.81 3.77
C GLU A 201 16.05 8.40 3.96
N ASP A 202 15.46 7.61 4.86
CA ASP A 202 15.79 6.20 5.05
C ASP A 202 14.50 5.38 5.28
N ALA A 203 14.19 4.49 4.34
CA ALA A 203 13.03 3.62 4.45
C ALA A 203 13.18 2.51 5.51
N ASN A 204 14.40 2.27 6.00
CA ASN A 204 14.67 1.32 7.06
C ASN A 204 14.54 1.94 8.47
N ASP A 205 14.39 3.25 8.56
CA ASP A 205 14.27 4.00 9.82
C ASP A 205 12.97 4.82 9.85
N LEU A 206 11.84 4.10 9.75
CA LEU A 206 10.50 4.68 9.79
C LEU A 206 9.74 4.20 11.03
N ASP A 207 9.11 5.14 11.74
CA ASP A 207 8.17 4.82 12.80
C ASP A 207 6.86 4.27 12.21
N ILE A 208 6.45 3.09 12.70
CA ILE A 208 5.18 2.47 12.35
C ILE A 208 4.35 2.21 13.61
N ARG A 209 3.04 2.44 13.54
CA ARG A 209 2.14 2.36 14.70
C ARG A 209 0.70 2.09 14.31
N CYS A 210 0.02 1.29 15.11
CA CYS A 210 -1.41 1.01 14.99
C CYS A 210 -2.15 1.56 16.21
N TYR A 211 -3.40 1.99 15.99
CA TYR A 211 -4.29 2.44 17.05
C TYR A 211 -5.66 1.81 16.87
N VAL A 212 -6.28 1.41 17.98
CA VAL A 212 -7.69 0.99 18.02
C VAL A 212 -8.38 1.80 19.11
N ASN A 213 -9.42 2.55 18.75
CA ASN A 213 -10.12 3.47 19.67
C ASN A 213 -9.15 4.45 20.38
N ASN A 214 -8.18 5.00 19.63
CA ASN A 214 -7.12 5.89 20.13
C ASN A 214 -6.12 5.25 21.11
N GLU A 215 -6.22 3.96 21.39
CA GLU A 215 -5.24 3.23 22.19
C GLU A 215 -4.15 2.66 21.28
N LYS A 216 -2.88 2.94 21.59
CA LYS A 216 -1.74 2.38 20.85
C LYS A 216 -1.71 0.87 21.05
N ARG A 217 -1.54 0.15 19.95
CA ARG A 217 -1.40 -1.31 19.92
C ARG A 217 0.02 -1.72 19.59
#